data_AF-A0AAU1IAD1-F1
#
_entry.id   AF-A0AAU1IAD1-F1
#
_cell.length_a   1.000
_cell.length_b   1.000
_cell.length_c   1.000
_cell.angle_alpha   90.00
_cell.angle_beta   90.00
_cell.angle_gamma   90.00
#
_symmetry.space_group_name_H-M   'P 1'
#
loop_
_entity.id
_entity.type
_entity.pdbx_description
1 polymer ?
#
loop_
_entity_poly.entity_id
_entity_poly.type
_entity_poly.pdbx_seq_one_letter_code
_entity_poly.pdbx_strand_id
1 'polypeptide(L)'
;MTQLSSDDLLVRAAMAHLHLVSIHPWADGNGRMSRSLQTLMIAREGELAPEFSSIEAWLGRPGNTWEYYRELQRRGATYRPDQDISEWVRFNLTAYHQQAQTVRSRLDRSSRVWLLLGEFAEARGLEERVVSALHDVAMSGRVRRTRYERAEDLSLQRAQRDLRDLGAVDVLTPIGRTRARFYTAGPAFPESALEAARTPLPLTDPYIR
;
A
#
# COMPACT_ATOMS: atom_id res chain seq x y z
N MET A 1 16.19 24.48 17.16
CA MET A 1 15.59 24.65 15.83
C MET A 1 16.55 24.07 14.82
N THR A 2 16.30 22.84 14.37
CA THR A 2 17.14 22.17 13.37
C THR A 2 16.96 22.91 12.06
N GLN A 3 18.04 23.54 11.55
CA GLN A 3 18.04 24.10 10.20
C GLN A 3 17.76 22.94 9.24
N LEU A 4 16.70 23.06 8.43
CA LEU A 4 16.47 22.16 7.31
C LEU A 4 17.65 22.37 6.35
N SER A 5 18.59 21.43 6.36
CA SER A 5 19.73 21.44 5.45
C SER A 5 19.22 21.44 4.00
N SER A 6 19.77 22.29 3.15
CA SER A 6 19.52 22.29 1.70
C SER A 6 19.87 20.97 1.01
N ASP A 7 20.46 20.03 1.75
CA ASP A 7 20.91 18.72 1.28
C ASP A 7 19.89 17.60 1.49
N ASP A 8 18.75 17.86 2.14
CA ASP A 8 17.72 16.83 2.35
C ASP A 8 17.05 16.45 1.01
N LEU A 9 17.17 15.17 0.66
CA LEU A 9 16.65 14.60 -0.59
C LEU A 9 15.14 14.82 -0.76
N LEU A 10 14.34 14.61 0.28
CA LEU A 10 12.88 14.73 0.20
C LEU A 10 12.48 16.18 -0.03
N VAL A 11 13.19 17.12 0.61
CA VAL A 11 13.00 18.56 0.40
C VAL A 11 13.38 18.93 -1.04
N ARG A 12 14.54 18.49 -1.53
CA ARG A 12 14.99 18.75 -2.91
C ARG A 12 14.01 18.19 -3.95
N ALA A 13 13.52 16.97 -3.75
CA ALA A 13 12.54 16.33 -4.64
C ALA A 13 11.19 17.06 -4.62
N ALA A 14 10.72 17.48 -3.44
CA ALA A 14 9.53 18.31 -3.31
C ALA A 14 9.69 19.67 -4.00
N MET A 15 10.86 20.29 -3.91
CA MET A 15 11.13 21.56 -4.58
C MET A 15 11.23 21.41 -6.10
N ALA A 16 11.80 20.31 -6.60
CA ALA A 16 11.84 20.04 -8.04
C ALA A 16 10.43 19.83 -8.63
N HIS A 17 9.55 19.12 -7.91
CA HIS A 17 8.13 19.05 -8.27
C HIS A 17 7.55 20.45 -8.38
N LEU A 18 7.67 21.22 -7.29
CA LEU A 18 7.10 22.55 -7.22
C LEU A 18 7.57 23.44 -8.38
N HIS A 19 8.87 23.52 -8.61
CA HIS A 19 9.41 24.37 -9.65
C HIS A 19 8.90 23.96 -11.02
N LEU A 20 8.86 22.65 -11.32
CA LEU A 20 8.38 22.20 -12.62
C LEU A 20 6.89 22.50 -12.84
N VAL A 21 6.04 22.26 -11.82
CA VAL A 21 4.60 22.54 -11.94
C VAL A 21 4.31 24.04 -12.02
N SER A 22 5.14 24.88 -11.39
CA SER A 22 5.02 26.34 -11.46
C SER A 22 5.55 26.94 -12.76
N ILE A 23 6.61 26.38 -13.37
CA ILE A 23 7.08 26.80 -14.70
C ILE A 23 6.05 26.45 -15.77
N HIS A 24 5.38 25.30 -15.61
CA HIS A 24 4.32 24.83 -16.52
C HIS A 24 4.74 24.78 -18.01
N PRO A 25 5.85 24.08 -18.36
CA PRO A 25 6.44 24.20 -19.70
C PRO A 25 5.71 23.45 -20.82
N TRP A 26 4.71 22.61 -20.49
CA TRP A 26 3.96 21.84 -21.49
C TRP A 26 2.49 22.27 -21.58
N ALA A 27 1.83 21.97 -22.70
CA ALA A 27 0.40 22.23 -22.90
C ALA A 27 -0.51 21.31 -22.05
N ASP A 28 -0.06 20.09 -21.76
CA ASP A 28 -0.70 19.14 -20.84
C ASP A 28 0.37 18.29 -20.14
N GLY A 29 0.03 17.68 -19.01
CA GLY A 29 0.86 16.70 -18.33
C GLY A 29 1.81 17.28 -17.28
N ASN A 30 1.83 18.61 -17.06
CA ASN A 30 2.71 19.26 -16.08
C ASN A 30 2.65 18.62 -14.69
N GLY A 31 1.45 18.31 -14.19
CA GLY A 31 1.30 17.64 -12.90
C GLY A 31 1.89 16.21 -12.88
N ARG A 32 1.64 15.42 -13.93
CA ARG A 32 2.16 14.05 -14.05
C ARG A 32 3.69 14.05 -14.15
N MET A 33 4.25 14.96 -14.95
CA MET A 33 5.68 15.11 -15.11
C MET A 33 6.37 15.58 -13.82
N SER A 34 5.75 16.48 -13.07
CA SER A 34 6.31 17.00 -11.81
C SER A 34 6.39 15.93 -10.72
N ARG A 35 5.35 15.11 -10.57
CA ARG A 35 5.36 13.97 -9.64
C ARG A 35 6.31 12.86 -10.08
N SER A 36 6.45 12.65 -11.40
CA SER A 36 7.44 11.72 -11.96
C SER A 36 8.87 12.19 -11.69
N LEU A 37 9.14 13.50 -11.83
CA LEU A 37 10.45 14.09 -11.50
C LEU A 37 10.79 13.92 -10.02
N GLN A 38 9.84 14.21 -9.12
CA GLN A 38 10.01 13.98 -7.68
C GLN A 38 10.38 12.52 -7.38
N THR A 39 9.61 11.58 -7.94
CA THR A 39 9.83 10.15 -7.76
C THR A 39 11.21 9.73 -8.30
N LEU A 40 11.58 10.22 -9.49
CA LEU A 40 12.87 9.94 -10.11
C LEU A 40 14.04 10.43 -9.24
N MET A 41 13.95 11.64 -8.68
CA MET A 41 15.02 12.17 -7.82
C MET A 41 15.28 11.28 -6.60
N ILE A 42 14.21 10.81 -5.95
CA ILE A 42 14.33 9.89 -4.81
C ILE A 42 14.89 8.54 -5.24
N ALA A 43 14.38 8.00 -6.36
CA ALA A 43 14.84 6.73 -6.92
C ALA A 43 16.33 6.73 -7.30
N ARG A 44 16.87 7.86 -7.75
CA ARG A 44 18.30 7.97 -8.10
C ARG A 44 19.24 7.88 -6.90
N GLU A 45 18.75 8.10 -5.69
CA GLU A 45 19.52 7.98 -4.45
C GLU A 45 19.36 6.60 -3.78
N GLY A 46 18.71 5.65 -4.46
CA GLY A 46 18.66 4.23 -4.05
C GLY A 46 17.27 3.73 -3.62
N GLU A 47 16.29 4.61 -3.41
CA GLU A 47 14.94 4.22 -3.00
C GLU A 47 14.04 3.92 -4.20
N LEU A 48 14.09 2.68 -4.70
CA LEU A 48 13.35 2.27 -5.91
C LEU A 48 11.91 1.82 -5.64
N ALA A 49 11.59 1.48 -4.39
CA ALA A 49 10.24 1.03 -4.04
C ALA A 49 9.23 2.17 -4.25
N PRO A 50 8.19 2.00 -5.09
CA PRO A 50 7.24 3.07 -5.37
C PRO A 50 6.53 3.59 -4.13
N GLU A 51 6.35 2.73 -3.12
CA GLU A 51 5.72 3.10 -1.86
C GLU A 51 6.54 4.08 -1.02
N PHE A 52 7.84 4.19 -1.27
CA PHE A 52 8.74 5.11 -0.56
C PHE A 52 9.24 6.26 -1.43
N SER A 53 9.27 6.09 -2.75
CA SER A 53 9.70 7.15 -3.68
C SER A 53 8.56 8.01 -4.21
N SER A 54 7.30 7.54 -4.17
CA SER A 54 6.17 8.23 -4.77
C SER A 54 5.05 8.58 -3.78
N ILE A 55 4.46 9.76 -3.94
CA ILE A 55 3.28 10.20 -3.18
C ILE A 55 1.95 9.79 -3.83
N GLU A 56 1.96 9.14 -5.00
CA GLU A 56 0.73 8.85 -5.78
C GLU A 56 -0.28 8.00 -5.01
N ALA A 57 0.19 6.94 -4.33
CA ALA A 57 -0.68 6.09 -3.52
C ALA A 57 -1.30 6.84 -2.34
N TRP A 58 -0.62 7.88 -1.84
CA TRP A 58 -1.16 8.77 -0.82
C TRP A 58 -2.17 9.76 -1.42
N LEU A 59 -1.88 10.36 -2.58
CA LEU A 59 -2.79 11.27 -3.29
C LEU A 59 -4.12 10.63 -3.67
N GLY A 60 -4.10 9.35 -4.03
CA GLY A 60 -5.31 8.58 -4.39
C GLY A 60 -6.28 8.33 -3.22
N ARG A 61 -5.93 8.70 -1.98
CA ARG A 61 -6.83 8.58 -0.83
C ARG A 61 -7.87 9.70 -0.84
N PRO A 62 -9.08 9.47 -0.29
CA PRO A 62 -10.12 10.49 -0.19
C PRO A 62 -9.59 11.78 0.46
N GLY A 63 -9.85 12.93 -0.16
CA GLY A 63 -9.43 14.26 0.33
C GLY A 63 -8.01 14.69 -0.07
N ASN A 64 -7.04 13.78 -0.16
CA ASN A 64 -5.63 14.14 -0.37
C ASN A 64 -5.34 14.82 -1.71
N THR A 65 -6.06 14.44 -2.77
CA THR A 65 -5.96 15.12 -4.07
C THR A 65 -6.46 16.57 -4.00
N TRP A 66 -7.50 16.84 -3.21
CA TRP A 66 -8.00 18.21 -3.03
C TRP A 66 -7.00 19.05 -2.23
N GLU A 67 -6.45 18.50 -1.15
CA GLU A 67 -5.37 19.10 -0.36
C GLU A 67 -4.17 19.47 -1.24
N TYR A 68 -3.73 18.56 -2.11
CA TYR A 68 -2.66 18.81 -3.08
C TYR A 68 -2.92 20.04 -3.96
N TYR A 69 -4.10 20.12 -4.58
CA TYR A 69 -4.43 21.27 -5.43
C TYR A 69 -4.56 22.56 -4.62
N ARG A 70 -5.07 22.48 -3.39
CA ARG A 70 -5.17 23.63 -2.48
C ARG A 70 -3.79 24.19 -2.14
N GLU A 71 -2.84 23.33 -1.78
CA GLU A 71 -1.47 23.74 -1.48
C GLU A 71 -0.77 24.37 -2.70
N LEU A 72 -1.02 23.86 -3.92
CA LEU A 72 -0.55 24.51 -5.15
C LEU A 72 -1.24 25.86 -5.41
N GLN A 73 -2.55 25.95 -5.19
CA GLN A 73 -3.32 27.17 -5.46
C GLN A 73 -2.95 28.32 -4.52
N ARG A 74 -2.63 28.04 -3.25
CA ARG A 74 -2.15 29.05 -2.27
C ARG A 74 -0.93 29.83 -2.76
N ARG A 75 -0.19 29.28 -3.73
CA ARG A 75 1.03 29.90 -4.26
C ARG A 75 0.75 30.97 -5.31
N GLY A 76 -0.46 30.96 -5.87
CA GLY A 76 -0.86 31.86 -6.94
C GLY A 76 -0.37 31.39 -8.32
N ALA A 77 -0.83 32.10 -9.36
CA ALA A 77 -0.56 31.74 -10.75
C ALA A 77 0.83 32.18 -11.26
N THR A 78 1.53 33.04 -10.51
CA THR A 78 2.83 33.58 -10.91
C THR A 78 3.96 32.84 -10.23
N TYR A 79 4.94 32.37 -11.01
CA TYR A 79 6.15 31.77 -10.47
C TYR A 79 6.94 32.79 -9.64
N ARG A 80 7.15 32.48 -8.36
CA ARG A 80 7.94 33.29 -7.41
C ARG A 80 8.97 32.40 -6.72
N PRO A 81 10.25 32.48 -7.09
CA PRO A 81 11.28 31.60 -6.53
C PRO A 81 11.53 31.84 -5.03
N ASP A 82 11.33 33.07 -4.55
CA ASP A 82 11.61 33.47 -3.15
C ASP A 82 10.39 33.36 -2.21
N GLN A 83 9.29 32.76 -2.68
CA GLN A 83 8.08 32.61 -1.86
C GLN A 83 8.31 31.61 -0.70
N ASP A 84 7.65 31.83 0.44
CA ASP A 84 7.65 30.84 1.53
C ASP A 84 7.11 29.49 1.03
N ILE A 85 7.90 28.44 1.27
CA ILE A 85 7.67 27.08 0.80
C ILE A 85 7.35 26.09 1.92
N SER A 86 7.22 26.58 3.15
CA SER A 86 7.07 25.77 4.36
C SER A 86 5.84 24.87 4.33
N GLU A 87 4.68 25.37 3.87
CA GLU A 87 3.44 24.58 3.78
C GLU A 87 3.56 23.44 2.74
N TRP A 88 4.22 23.72 1.62
CA TRP A 88 4.43 22.72 0.57
C TRP A 88 5.38 21.59 0.97
N VAL A 89 6.49 21.96 1.64
CA VAL A 89 7.42 20.96 2.17
C VAL A 89 6.73 20.14 3.24
N ARG A 90 5.98 20.78 4.14
CA ARG A 90 5.17 20.08 5.16
C ARG A 90 4.21 19.09 4.50
N PHE A 91 3.45 19.51 3.50
CA PHE A 91 2.54 18.66 2.75
C PHE A 91 3.25 17.42 2.17
N ASN A 92 4.42 17.60 1.55
CA ASN A 92 5.19 16.48 0.98
C ASN A 92 5.71 15.53 2.06
N LEU A 93 6.27 16.07 3.15
CA LEU A 93 6.75 15.26 4.27
C LEU A 93 5.61 14.49 4.94
N THR A 94 4.43 15.11 5.11
CA THR A 94 3.21 14.44 5.58
C THR A 94 2.83 13.28 4.66
N ALA A 95 2.84 13.49 3.33
CA ALA A 95 2.49 12.46 2.36
C ALA A 95 3.40 11.23 2.45
N TYR A 96 4.72 11.43 2.43
CA TYR A 96 5.69 10.34 2.59
C TYR A 96 5.59 9.65 3.95
N HIS A 97 5.46 10.43 5.02
CA HIS A 97 5.39 9.90 6.37
C HIS A 97 4.14 9.02 6.57
N GLN A 98 2.97 9.49 6.14
CA GLN A 98 1.73 8.70 6.21
C GLN A 98 1.76 7.49 5.27
N GLN A 99 2.40 7.59 4.11
CA GLN A 99 2.60 6.46 3.22
C GLN A 99 3.49 5.39 3.87
N ALA A 100 4.61 5.77 4.48
CA ALA A 100 5.49 4.85 5.20
C ALA A 100 4.77 4.15 6.37
N GLN A 101 3.99 4.89 7.16
CA GLN A 101 3.13 4.31 8.21
C GLN A 101 2.12 3.29 7.65
N THR A 102 1.60 3.55 6.46
CA THR A 102 0.64 2.66 5.80
C THR A 102 1.29 1.36 5.35
N VAL A 103 2.49 1.44 4.78
CA VAL A 103 3.26 0.24 4.39
C VAL A 103 3.61 -0.58 5.63
N ARG A 104 4.19 0.05 6.65
CA ARG A 104 4.54 -0.62 7.91
C ARG A 104 3.35 -1.37 8.49
N SER A 105 2.20 -0.69 8.61
CA SER A 105 1.03 -1.31 9.22
C SER A 105 0.41 -2.41 8.37
N ARG A 106 0.56 -2.37 7.03
CA ARG A 106 0.19 -3.49 6.17
C ARG A 106 1.10 -4.69 6.40
N LEU A 107 2.41 -4.49 6.57
CA LEU A 107 3.37 -5.55 6.89
C LEU A 107 3.09 -6.15 8.27
N ASP A 108 2.89 -5.32 9.29
CA ASP A 108 2.59 -5.76 10.66
C ASP A 108 1.30 -6.58 10.70
N ARG A 109 0.26 -6.09 10.02
CA ARG A 109 -1.02 -6.78 9.87
C ARG A 109 -0.83 -8.12 9.17
N SER A 110 -0.16 -8.12 8.02
CA SER A 110 0.09 -9.33 7.23
C SER A 110 0.85 -10.38 8.04
N SER A 111 1.85 -9.97 8.81
CA SER A 111 2.67 -10.84 9.65
C SER A 111 1.86 -11.43 10.79
N ARG A 112 1.05 -10.62 11.50
CA ARG A 112 0.16 -11.10 12.55
C ARG A 112 -0.87 -12.11 12.03
N VAL A 113 -1.47 -11.82 10.87
CA VAL A 113 -2.43 -12.74 10.22
C VAL A 113 -1.73 -14.06 9.85
N TRP A 114 -0.52 -14.01 9.30
CA TRP A 114 0.24 -15.21 8.97
C TRP A 114 0.50 -16.10 10.19
N LEU A 115 0.93 -15.51 11.31
CA LEU A 115 1.19 -16.25 12.55
C LEU A 115 -0.08 -16.94 13.08
N LEU A 116 -1.21 -16.21 13.16
CA LEU A 116 -2.49 -16.77 13.60
C LEU A 116 -2.97 -17.92 12.71
N LEU A 117 -2.75 -17.81 11.40
CA LEU A 117 -3.09 -18.87 10.44
C LEU A 117 -2.16 -20.06 10.53
N GLY A 118 -0.87 -19.85 10.83
CA GLY A 118 0.09 -20.91 11.10
C GLY A 118 -0.29 -21.72 12.34
N GLU A 119 -0.58 -21.05 13.46
CA GLU A 119 -1.06 -21.68 14.70
C GLU A 119 -2.38 -22.46 14.45
N PHE A 120 -3.31 -21.86 13.70
CA PHE A 120 -4.55 -22.53 13.31
C PHE A 120 -4.30 -23.79 12.46
N ALA A 121 -3.40 -23.71 11.48
CA ALA A 121 -3.07 -24.83 10.61
C ALA A 121 -2.45 -25.97 11.41
N GLU A 122 -1.47 -25.67 12.27
CA GLU A 122 -0.82 -26.64 13.16
C GLU A 122 -1.84 -27.33 14.08
N ALA A 123 -2.69 -26.56 14.76
CA ALA A 123 -3.71 -27.08 15.66
C ALA A 123 -4.74 -27.99 14.97
N ARG A 124 -4.94 -27.83 13.66
CA ARG A 124 -5.85 -28.64 12.84
C ARG A 124 -5.14 -29.78 12.09
N GLY A 125 -3.82 -29.93 12.25
CA GLY A 125 -3.02 -30.89 11.48
C GLY A 125 -3.03 -30.60 9.98
N LEU A 126 -3.24 -29.35 9.59
CA LEU A 126 -3.17 -28.89 8.21
C LEU A 126 -1.70 -28.62 7.83
N GLU A 127 -1.42 -28.76 6.54
CA GLU A 127 -0.08 -28.56 6.01
C GLU A 127 0.27 -27.08 5.92
N GLU A 128 1.49 -26.70 6.32
CA GLU A 128 1.93 -25.30 6.41
C GLU A 128 1.70 -24.50 5.11
N ARG A 129 1.92 -25.11 3.94
CA ARG A 129 1.69 -24.47 2.63
C ARG A 129 0.28 -23.89 2.47
N VAL A 130 -0.73 -24.45 3.13
CA VAL A 130 -2.12 -23.95 2.98
C VAL A 130 -2.30 -22.57 3.62
N VAL A 131 -1.38 -22.16 4.50
CA VAL A 131 -1.40 -20.85 5.16
C VAL A 131 -1.41 -19.72 4.13
N SER A 132 -0.73 -19.83 2.99
CA SER A 132 -0.79 -18.79 1.95
C SER A 132 -2.19 -18.65 1.31
N ALA A 133 -2.91 -19.76 1.12
CA ALA A 133 -4.29 -19.72 0.66
C ALA A 133 -5.23 -19.10 1.69
N LEU A 134 -5.05 -19.45 2.97
CA LEU A 134 -5.82 -18.87 4.06
C LEU A 134 -5.50 -17.37 4.23
N HIS A 135 -4.24 -16.99 4.07
CA HIS A 135 -3.77 -15.60 4.17
C HIS A 135 -4.37 -14.73 3.07
N ASP A 136 -4.43 -15.24 1.83
CA ASP A 136 -5.13 -14.57 0.74
C ASP A 136 -6.61 -14.34 1.04
N VAL A 137 -7.28 -15.33 1.66
CA VAL A 137 -8.68 -15.20 2.08
C VAL A 137 -8.83 -14.14 3.17
N ALA A 138 -7.96 -14.15 4.19
CA ALA A 138 -8.02 -13.18 5.28
C ALA A 138 -7.73 -11.74 4.82
N MET A 139 -6.72 -11.57 3.96
CA MET A 139 -6.23 -10.24 3.54
C MET A 139 -6.97 -9.66 2.33
N SER A 140 -7.43 -10.52 1.41
CA SER A 140 -8.05 -10.10 0.14
C SER A 140 -9.51 -10.55 -0.01
N GLY A 141 -10.05 -11.24 1.00
CA GLY A 141 -11.43 -11.76 1.02
C GLY A 141 -11.65 -13.02 0.18
N ARG A 142 -10.65 -13.44 -0.61
CA ARG A 142 -10.75 -14.64 -1.45
C ARG A 142 -9.39 -15.17 -1.89
N VAL A 143 -9.34 -16.46 -2.18
CA VAL A 143 -8.24 -17.10 -2.92
C VAL A 143 -8.74 -17.75 -4.20
N ARG A 144 -7.96 -17.61 -5.27
CA ARG A 144 -8.14 -18.37 -6.53
C ARG A 144 -7.06 -19.45 -6.59
N ARG A 145 -7.43 -20.61 -7.13
CA ARG A 145 -6.49 -21.73 -7.36
C ARG A 145 -5.19 -21.27 -8.04
N THR A 146 -5.29 -20.50 -9.12
CA THR A 146 -4.13 -20.01 -9.89
C THR A 146 -3.21 -19.08 -9.12
N ARG A 147 -3.71 -18.41 -8.07
CA ARG A 147 -2.89 -17.60 -7.18
C ARG A 147 -2.16 -18.48 -6.17
N TYR A 148 -2.86 -19.41 -5.56
CA TYR A 148 -2.28 -20.41 -4.65
C TYR A 148 -1.20 -21.27 -5.33
N GLU A 149 -1.46 -21.75 -6.56
CA GLU A 149 -0.48 -22.49 -7.36
C GLU A 149 0.84 -21.72 -7.55
N ARG A 150 0.77 -20.42 -7.80
CA ARG A 150 1.97 -19.60 -7.99
C ARG A 150 2.68 -19.25 -6.69
N ALA A 151 1.93 -19.07 -5.61
CA ALA A 151 2.48 -18.75 -4.31
C ALA A 151 3.32 -19.91 -3.75
N GLU A 152 2.86 -21.14 -3.95
CA GLU A 152 3.45 -22.36 -3.38
C GLU A 152 4.12 -23.27 -4.42
N ASP A 153 4.26 -22.82 -5.67
CA ASP A 153 4.79 -23.60 -6.80
C ASP A 153 4.15 -25.00 -6.95
N LEU A 154 2.82 -25.05 -6.92
CA LEU A 154 2.05 -26.30 -6.92
C LEU A 154 1.54 -26.69 -8.30
N SER A 155 1.43 -28.00 -8.52
CA SER A 155 0.66 -28.53 -9.64
C SER A 155 -0.85 -28.23 -9.47
N LEU A 156 -1.55 -28.12 -10.60
CA LEU A 156 -3.01 -27.99 -10.67
C LEU A 156 -3.73 -29.00 -9.77
N GLN A 157 -3.31 -30.27 -9.81
CA GLN A 157 -3.97 -31.34 -9.05
C GLN A 157 -3.79 -31.15 -7.53
N ARG A 158 -2.59 -30.78 -7.09
CA ARG A 158 -2.30 -30.58 -5.66
C ARG A 158 -3.03 -29.36 -5.11
N ALA A 159 -2.98 -28.23 -5.80
CA ALA A 159 -3.73 -27.03 -5.42
C ALA A 159 -5.25 -27.28 -5.37
N GLN A 160 -5.79 -28.08 -6.30
CA GLN A 160 -7.21 -28.46 -6.26
C GLN A 160 -7.56 -29.39 -5.11
N ARG A 161 -6.67 -30.32 -4.74
CA ARG A 161 -6.86 -31.20 -3.58
C ARG A 161 -6.87 -30.35 -2.31
N ASP A 162 -5.81 -29.60 -2.03
CA ASP A 162 -5.71 -28.76 -0.82
C ASP A 162 -6.94 -27.85 -0.64
N LEU A 163 -7.34 -27.10 -1.68
CA LEU A 163 -8.52 -26.21 -1.60
C LEU A 163 -9.87 -26.95 -1.47
N ARG A 164 -9.98 -28.19 -1.96
CA ARG A 164 -11.18 -29.01 -1.74
C ARG A 164 -11.19 -29.56 -0.32
N ASP A 165 -10.06 -30.01 0.19
CA ASP A 165 -9.94 -30.59 1.51
C ASP A 165 -10.26 -29.52 2.58
N LEU A 166 -9.73 -28.30 2.42
CA LEU A 166 -10.11 -27.15 3.25
C LEU A 166 -11.61 -26.82 3.17
N GLY A 167 -12.25 -27.05 2.03
CA GLY A 167 -13.70 -26.86 1.89
C GLY A 167 -14.52 -28.00 2.48
N ALA A 168 -13.99 -29.22 2.52
CA ALA A 168 -14.65 -30.37 3.14
C ALA A 168 -14.69 -30.27 4.68
N VAL A 169 -13.76 -29.53 5.27
CA VAL A 169 -13.71 -29.23 6.72
C VAL A 169 -14.22 -27.83 7.07
N ASP A 170 -15.01 -27.23 6.17
CA ASP A 170 -15.66 -25.91 6.35
C ASP A 170 -14.72 -24.73 6.65
N VAL A 171 -13.41 -24.88 6.43
CA VAL A 171 -12.45 -23.78 6.56
C VAL A 171 -12.62 -22.81 5.40
N LEU A 172 -12.90 -23.31 4.20
CA LEU A 172 -13.14 -22.49 3.01
C LEU A 172 -14.50 -22.76 2.36
N THR A 173 -15.19 -21.71 1.93
CA THR A 173 -16.43 -21.85 1.16
C THR A 173 -16.14 -21.65 -0.34
N PRO A 174 -16.46 -22.63 -1.21
CA PRO A 174 -16.31 -22.47 -2.65
C PRO A 174 -17.42 -21.56 -3.22
N ILE A 175 -17.04 -20.53 -3.97
CA ILE A 175 -17.95 -19.63 -4.67
C ILE A 175 -17.75 -19.74 -6.18
N GLY A 176 -18.87 -19.82 -6.92
CA GLY A 176 -18.87 -19.95 -8.37
C GLY A 176 -18.62 -21.39 -8.87
N ARG A 177 -18.57 -21.55 -10.19
CA ARG A 177 -18.41 -22.85 -10.86
C ARG A 177 -17.22 -22.85 -11.81
N THR A 178 -16.66 -24.04 -12.06
CA THR A 178 -15.62 -24.32 -13.07
C THR A 178 -14.47 -23.30 -13.05
N ARG A 179 -14.30 -22.51 -14.12
CA ARG A 179 -13.20 -21.54 -14.30
C ARG A 179 -13.35 -20.28 -13.44
N ALA A 180 -14.58 -19.95 -13.02
CA ALA A 180 -14.83 -18.78 -12.18
C ALA A 180 -14.61 -19.06 -10.69
N ARG A 181 -14.39 -20.33 -10.30
CA ARG A 181 -14.33 -20.75 -8.89
C ARG A 181 -13.24 -20.00 -8.12
N PHE A 182 -13.62 -19.48 -6.96
CA PHE A 182 -12.73 -18.98 -5.92
C PHE A 182 -13.24 -19.45 -4.57
N TYR A 183 -12.45 -19.25 -3.52
CA TYR A 183 -12.81 -19.64 -2.17
C TYR A 183 -12.81 -18.41 -1.26
N THR A 184 -13.75 -18.37 -0.33
CA THR A 184 -13.84 -17.36 0.74
C THR A 184 -13.75 -18.05 2.10
N ALA A 185 -13.71 -17.28 3.19
CA ALA A 185 -13.77 -17.82 4.53
C ALA A 185 -15.03 -18.68 4.70
N GLY A 186 -14.86 -19.89 5.24
CA GLY A 186 -15.94 -20.76 5.65
C GLY A 186 -16.24 -20.65 7.15
N PRO A 187 -17.28 -21.34 7.64
CA PRO A 187 -17.68 -21.30 9.05
C PRO A 187 -16.60 -21.68 10.05
N ALA A 188 -15.65 -22.53 9.65
CA ALA A 188 -14.55 -23.00 10.50
C ALA A 188 -13.25 -22.18 10.33
N PHE A 189 -13.27 -21.09 9.56
CA PHE A 189 -12.12 -20.20 9.38
C PHE A 189 -11.81 -19.45 10.70
N PRO A 190 -10.54 -19.27 11.09
CA PRO A 190 -10.20 -18.61 12.35
C PRO A 190 -10.61 -17.12 12.34
N GLU A 191 -11.64 -16.78 13.13
CA GLU A 191 -12.13 -15.39 13.22
C GLU A 191 -11.03 -14.44 13.75
N SER A 192 -10.13 -14.91 14.62
CA SER A 192 -8.99 -14.11 15.10
C SER A 192 -8.11 -13.60 13.96
N ALA A 193 -7.89 -14.40 12.91
CA ALA A 193 -7.15 -13.97 11.72
C ALA A 193 -7.92 -12.94 10.90
N LEU A 194 -9.26 -13.06 10.82
CA LEU A 194 -10.12 -12.09 10.15
C LEU A 194 -10.17 -10.75 10.91
N GLU A 195 -10.27 -10.78 12.23
CA GLU A 195 -10.20 -9.59 13.09
C GLU A 195 -8.85 -8.89 12.98
N ALA A 196 -7.76 -9.66 13.00
CA ALA A 196 -6.41 -9.15 12.79
C ALA A 196 -6.28 -8.47 11.41
N ALA A 197 -6.84 -9.07 10.35
CA ALA A 197 -6.86 -8.50 9.00
C ALA A 197 -7.70 -7.22 8.89
N ARG A 198 -8.74 -7.07 9.72
CA ARG A 198 -9.62 -5.89 9.74
C ARG A 198 -9.15 -4.78 10.68
N THR A 199 -8.06 -4.99 11.44
CA THR A 199 -7.58 -4.00 12.41
C THR A 199 -7.34 -2.64 11.74
N PRO A 200 -7.98 -1.55 12.20
CA PRO A 200 -7.82 -0.21 11.63
C PRO A 200 -6.38 0.25 11.59
N LEU A 201 -6.07 1.12 10.63
CA LEU A 201 -4.77 1.78 10.51
C LEU A 201 -4.89 3.21 11.07
N PRO A 202 -4.45 3.48 12.31
CA PRO A 202 -4.31 4.84 12.78
C PRO A 202 -3.10 5.48 12.08
N LEU A 203 -3.32 6.63 11.44
CA LEU A 203 -2.23 7.47 10.93
C LEU A 203 -1.98 8.61 11.91
N THR A 204 -0.72 8.88 12.19
CA THR A 204 -0.29 10.04 12.98
C THR A 204 0.27 11.10 12.05
N ASP A 205 -0.14 12.35 12.25
CA ASP A 205 0.45 13.50 11.58
C ASP A 205 1.21 14.35 12.61
N PRO A 206 2.54 14.21 12.72
CA PRO A 206 3.34 14.98 13.67
C PRO A 206 3.53 16.44 13.25
N TYR A 207 3.04 16.82 12.06
CA TYR A 207 3.24 18.15 11.49
C TYR A 207 2.05 19.09 11.70
N ILE A 208 0.98 18.63 12.36
CA ILE A 208 -0.12 19.49 12.80
C ILE A 208 0.28 20.13 14.14
N ARG A 209 0.27 21.46 14.19
CA ARG A 209 0.31 22.26 15.43
C ARG A 209 -1.00 23.01 15.56
#